data_AF-A0A0Q7XI37-F1
#
_entry.id   AF-A0A0Q7XI37-F1
#
_cell.length_a   1.000
_cell.length_b   1.000
_cell.length_c   1.000
_cell.angle_alpha   90.00
_cell.angle_beta   90.00
_cell.angle_gamma   90.00
#
_symmetry.space_group_name_H-M   'P 1'
#
loop_
_entity.id
_entity.type
_entity.pdbx_description
1 polymer ?
#
loop_
_entity_poly.entity_id
_entity_poly.type
_entity_poly.pdbx_seq_one_letter_code
_entity_poly.pdbx_strand_id
1 'polypeptide(L)'
;MLRHILLSLACAATLPAYAADRIILVGDSTVASGGGYGDYLCRRQRPATTCLNLAKNGRSSGSFRAEGRWDEVQALLRDGTGYGKTYVLMQFGHNDQPGKPGRSTDLVKEYPANLARYVADVKAGGGVPVLVTSLTRRSFRNGYVWNDLAPWATAAREVAQREGAALLDLNALSLAAVQAMGPEEADALAQPKGAGFDYTHLGPKGGRFFGEMAARELARLFPSLGPLTDPAETSRQAAREHAPHDGWASAEGGTHGGAAAPAAATLTVATPAELRTALAANADARVIQVRGTLDMADGARPGVVRLPSNTTLIGLGEDAGFISASIVVGNVSQVIIRNLSISNPCDPDPKWDPQDGPHGNWNSLYDGITVTGSHHVWIDHNSFTDAPRTDGQSPKENGMLKQCHDGALDITSASDFVTVSYNHFALHEKNTLVGASDRASGDEGHLRVTFSNNFFEHVTARTPRVRFGRVHLFNNFHKGSRKHAEYAHEYSVGIGKQAHVIIDANAYDIEGARGCADVLHNPGKSEPGGVLDRGSQLNGKALADCGFSPDVGWAVPYTFTALPAADVQPNVMSNAGAGHLGKLRPAQR
;
A
#
# COMPACT_ATOMS: atom_id res chain seq x y z
N MET A 1 48.51 -46.91 -22.51
CA MET A 1 47.30 -46.11 -22.77
C MET A 1 47.00 -45.27 -21.54
N LEU A 2 47.52 -44.05 -21.47
CA LEU A 2 47.29 -43.12 -20.35
C LEU A 2 46.51 -41.92 -20.91
N ARG A 3 45.21 -41.85 -20.62
CA ARG A 3 44.36 -40.70 -21.01
C ARG A 3 44.61 -39.56 -20.02
N HIS A 4 45.15 -38.46 -20.51
CA HIS A 4 45.23 -37.19 -19.77
C HIS A 4 43.85 -36.54 -19.74
N ILE A 5 43.32 -36.31 -18.53
CA ILE A 5 42.14 -35.49 -18.27
C ILE A 5 42.64 -34.06 -18.09
N LEU A 6 42.35 -33.20 -19.08
CA LEU A 6 42.50 -31.76 -18.96
C LEU A 6 41.33 -31.22 -18.13
N LEU A 7 41.62 -30.81 -16.89
CA LEU A 7 40.68 -30.08 -16.04
C LEU A 7 40.68 -28.61 -16.53
N SER A 8 39.63 -28.20 -17.22
CA SER A 8 39.38 -26.80 -17.55
C SER A 8 38.92 -26.06 -16.29
N LEU A 9 39.83 -25.31 -15.68
CA LEU A 9 39.50 -24.33 -14.64
C LEU A 9 38.72 -23.18 -15.31
N ALA A 10 37.39 -23.26 -15.29
CA ALA A 10 36.53 -22.13 -15.61
C ALA A 10 36.63 -21.13 -14.45
N CYS A 11 37.44 -20.09 -14.63
CA CYS A 11 37.46 -18.93 -13.75
C CYS A 11 36.10 -18.24 -13.89
N ALA A 12 35.18 -18.48 -12.96
CA ALA A 12 33.96 -17.70 -12.85
C ALA A 12 34.35 -16.29 -12.42
N ALA A 13 34.49 -15.39 -13.40
CA ALA A 13 34.64 -13.97 -13.13
C ALA A 13 33.36 -13.50 -12.41
N THR A 14 33.44 -13.30 -11.10
CA THR A 14 32.44 -12.55 -10.35
C THR A 14 32.44 -11.14 -10.92
N LEU A 15 31.46 -10.83 -11.78
CA LEU A 15 31.18 -9.46 -12.17
C LEU A 15 30.98 -8.65 -10.88
N PRO A 16 31.61 -7.47 -10.74
CA PRO A 16 31.36 -6.63 -9.58
C PRO A 16 29.86 -6.34 -9.54
N ALA A 17 29.22 -6.64 -8.42
CA ALA A 17 27.86 -6.19 -8.17
C ALA A 17 27.90 -4.65 -8.23
N TYR A 18 27.38 -4.07 -9.31
CA TYR A 18 27.25 -2.62 -9.40
C TYR A 18 26.44 -2.15 -8.20
N ALA A 19 27.00 -1.23 -7.42
CA ALA A 19 26.30 -0.61 -6.31
C ALA A 19 24.95 -0.06 -6.81
N ALA A 20 23.89 -0.32 -6.07
CA ALA A 20 22.53 0.15 -6.36
C ALA A 20 22.53 1.66 -6.65
N ASP A 21 21.68 2.14 -7.56
CA ASP A 21 21.43 3.59 -7.66
C ASP A 21 20.35 4.00 -6.65
N ARG A 22 20.37 5.27 -6.23
CA ARG A 22 19.34 5.86 -5.36
C ARG A 22 18.69 7.07 -6.04
N ILE A 23 17.38 7.16 -5.94
CA ILE A 23 16.57 8.30 -6.38
C ILE A 23 15.90 8.89 -5.14
N ILE A 24 16.01 10.20 -4.96
CA ILE A 24 15.33 10.95 -3.91
C ILE A 24 14.44 11.98 -4.60
N LEU A 25 13.13 11.90 -4.39
CA LEU A 25 12.16 12.87 -4.90
C LEU A 25 11.88 13.93 -3.83
N VAL A 26 11.99 15.18 -4.24
CA VAL A 26 11.78 16.36 -3.40
C VAL A 26 10.81 17.27 -4.14
N GLY A 27 9.77 17.74 -3.45
CA GLY A 27 8.83 18.64 -4.09
C GLY A 27 7.55 18.92 -3.34
N ASP A 28 6.66 19.59 -4.07
CA ASP A 28 5.33 19.99 -3.62
C ASP A 28 4.30 18.84 -3.73
N SER A 29 3.02 19.20 -3.57
CA SER A 29 1.92 18.23 -3.54
C SER A 29 1.77 17.38 -4.81
N THR A 30 2.28 17.84 -5.96
CA THR A 30 2.17 17.08 -7.22
C THR A 30 3.23 16.00 -7.37
N VAL A 31 4.22 15.95 -6.47
CA VAL A 31 5.19 14.85 -6.33
C VAL A 31 4.86 13.96 -5.12
N ALA A 32 4.37 14.57 -4.05
CA ALA A 32 4.14 13.93 -2.75
C ALA A 32 3.19 12.72 -2.80
N SER A 33 3.38 11.80 -1.87
CA SER A 33 2.52 10.62 -1.72
C SER A 33 1.05 10.98 -1.51
N GLY A 34 0.17 10.16 -2.06
CA GLY A 34 -1.29 10.31 -1.99
C GLY A 34 -1.87 11.31 -3.00
N GLY A 35 -1.15 12.36 -3.40
CA GLY A 35 -1.67 13.42 -4.30
C GLY A 35 -0.80 13.74 -5.52
N GLY A 36 0.32 13.04 -5.68
CA GLY A 36 1.33 13.30 -6.70
C GLY A 36 1.76 12.07 -7.47
N TYR A 37 2.70 12.27 -8.40
CA TYR A 37 3.19 11.21 -9.29
C TYR A 37 4.40 10.44 -8.73
N GLY A 38 5.00 10.90 -7.63
CA GLY A 38 6.31 10.43 -7.19
C GLY A 38 6.35 8.95 -6.84
N ASP A 39 5.34 8.44 -6.14
CA ASP A 39 5.27 7.01 -5.78
C ASP A 39 5.17 6.12 -7.02
N TYR A 40 4.42 6.57 -8.04
CA TYR A 40 4.24 5.87 -9.31
C TYR A 40 5.50 5.87 -10.18
N LEU A 41 6.33 6.92 -10.09
CA LEU A 41 7.67 6.91 -10.66
C LEU A 41 8.55 5.87 -9.95
N CYS A 42 8.52 5.85 -8.62
CA CYS A 42 9.33 4.92 -7.83
C CYS A 42 9.00 3.45 -8.10
N ARG A 43 7.72 3.12 -8.33
CA ARG A 43 7.27 1.75 -8.65
C ARG A 43 7.75 1.24 -10.02
N ARG A 44 8.22 2.13 -10.90
CA ARG A 44 8.78 1.80 -12.23
C ARG A 44 10.30 1.61 -12.20
N GLN A 45 10.93 1.78 -11.05
CA GLN A 45 12.36 1.57 -10.91
C GLN A 45 12.66 0.08 -10.73
N ARG A 46 13.84 -0.35 -11.19
CA ARG A 46 14.29 -1.73 -11.00
C ARG A 46 14.43 -2.05 -9.51
N PRO A 47 14.31 -3.33 -9.11
CA PRO A 47 14.42 -3.72 -7.70
C PRO A 47 15.74 -3.28 -7.04
N ALA A 48 16.82 -3.19 -7.82
CA ALA A 48 18.12 -2.71 -7.35
C ALA A 48 18.23 -1.19 -7.18
N THR A 49 17.25 -0.39 -7.65
CA THR A 49 17.25 1.06 -7.50
C THR A 49 16.40 1.45 -6.29
N THR A 50 17.02 2.02 -5.27
CA THR A 50 16.27 2.60 -4.15
C THR A 50 15.59 3.89 -4.61
N CYS A 51 14.29 4.06 -4.37
CA CYS A 51 13.58 5.29 -4.70
C CYS A 51 12.77 5.78 -3.50
N LEU A 52 13.10 6.97 -3.01
CA LEU A 52 12.53 7.59 -1.82
C LEU A 52 11.72 8.81 -2.24
N ASN A 53 10.43 8.82 -1.93
CA ASN A 53 9.59 10.00 -2.14
C ASN A 53 9.48 10.83 -0.86
N LEU A 54 10.30 11.88 -0.75
CA LEU A 54 10.33 12.80 0.39
C LEU A 54 9.55 14.10 0.12
N ALA A 55 8.87 14.19 -1.03
CA ALA A 55 8.02 15.32 -1.35
C ALA A 55 6.85 15.43 -0.35
N LYS A 56 6.41 16.66 -0.06
CA LYS A 56 5.38 16.89 0.95
C LYS A 56 4.29 17.84 0.46
N ASN A 57 3.05 17.39 0.64
CA ASN A 57 1.85 18.19 0.37
C ASN A 57 1.93 19.56 1.02
N GLY A 58 1.61 20.58 0.24
CA GLY A 58 1.54 21.97 0.68
C GLY A 58 2.88 22.68 0.84
N ARG A 59 4.04 22.08 0.48
CA ARG A 59 5.34 22.75 0.62
C ARG A 59 5.73 23.48 -0.67
N SER A 60 6.47 24.58 -0.52
CA SER A 60 7.09 25.34 -1.61
C SER A 60 8.62 25.18 -1.60
N SER A 61 9.30 25.76 -2.59
CA SER A 61 10.77 25.77 -2.63
C SER A 61 11.38 26.41 -1.37
N GLY A 62 10.70 27.38 -0.75
CA GLY A 62 11.14 28.01 0.50
C GLY A 62 10.74 27.22 1.74
N SER A 63 9.46 26.86 1.86
CA SER A 63 8.92 26.26 3.10
C SER A 63 9.49 24.87 3.37
N PHE A 64 9.83 24.09 2.33
CA PHE A 64 10.43 22.77 2.48
C PHE A 64 11.73 22.81 3.31
N ARG A 65 12.57 23.83 3.07
CA ARG A 65 13.77 24.10 3.88
C ARG A 65 13.44 24.68 5.24
N ALA A 66 12.56 25.67 5.30
CA ALA A 66 12.23 26.34 6.56
C ALA A 66 11.69 25.36 7.62
N GLU A 67 11.03 24.29 7.18
CA GLU A 67 10.52 23.22 8.04
C GLU A 67 11.54 22.10 8.35
N GLY A 68 12.82 22.24 7.96
CA GLY A 68 13.88 21.25 8.24
C GLY A 68 13.83 19.98 7.37
N ARG A 69 12.94 19.88 6.39
CA ARG A 69 12.78 18.66 5.56
C ARG A 69 13.99 18.41 4.65
N TRP A 70 14.69 19.47 4.28
CA TRP A 70 15.91 19.35 3.49
C TRP A 70 17.06 18.66 4.27
N ASP A 71 17.04 18.73 5.59
CA ASP A 71 18.09 18.15 6.43
C ASP A 71 18.10 16.62 6.32
N GLU A 72 16.93 16.00 6.11
CA GLU A 72 16.78 14.58 5.83
C GLU A 72 17.44 14.19 4.50
N VAL A 73 17.23 14.99 3.44
CA VAL A 73 17.87 14.78 2.14
C VAL A 73 19.38 14.91 2.25
N GLN A 74 19.87 15.90 3.00
CA GLN A 74 21.31 16.07 3.25
C GLN A 74 21.90 14.95 4.09
N ALA A 75 21.17 14.42 5.07
CA ALA A 75 21.57 13.24 5.83
C ALA A 75 21.72 12.02 4.91
N LEU A 76 20.73 11.76 4.04
CA LEU A 76 20.79 10.68 3.06
C LEU A 76 21.96 10.85 2.08
N LEU A 77 22.21 12.06 1.57
CA LEU A 77 23.36 12.33 0.70
C LEU A 77 24.70 12.05 1.39
N ARG A 78 24.83 12.41 2.68
CA ARG A 78 26.02 12.08 3.48
C ARG A 78 26.16 10.58 3.70
N ASP A 79 25.05 9.87 3.90
CA ASP A 79 24.99 8.42 3.94
C ASP A 79 24.80 7.81 2.54
N GLY A 80 25.74 8.12 1.65
CA GLY A 80 25.79 7.57 0.28
C GLY A 80 26.46 6.20 0.19
N THR A 81 26.86 5.60 1.32
CA THR A 81 27.62 4.34 1.32
C THR A 81 26.78 3.20 0.73
N GLY A 82 27.36 2.43 -0.18
CA GLY A 82 26.66 1.32 -0.86
C GLY A 82 25.85 1.70 -2.10
N TYR A 83 25.79 2.98 -2.49
CA TYR A 83 25.14 3.43 -3.72
C TYR A 83 26.13 3.86 -4.81
N GLY A 84 25.81 3.58 -6.07
CA GLY A 84 26.56 4.02 -7.24
C GLY A 84 26.37 5.53 -7.47
N LYS A 85 25.13 5.94 -7.80
CA LYS A 85 24.75 7.35 -7.90
C LYS A 85 23.51 7.63 -7.06
N THR A 86 23.47 8.82 -6.43
CA THR A 86 22.24 9.37 -5.85
C THR A 86 21.72 10.50 -6.73
N TYR A 87 20.56 10.31 -7.34
CA TYR A 87 19.84 11.33 -8.12
C TYR A 87 18.84 12.04 -7.21
N VAL A 88 18.85 13.37 -7.20
CA VAL A 88 17.87 14.16 -6.43
C VAL A 88 17.00 14.94 -7.40
N LEU A 89 15.75 14.50 -7.56
CA LEU A 89 14.76 15.14 -8.42
C LEU A 89 13.99 16.19 -7.60
N MET A 90 14.04 17.43 -8.04
CA MET A 90 13.51 18.57 -7.30
C MET A 90 12.45 19.28 -8.15
N GLN A 91 11.18 19.22 -7.72
CA GLN A 91 10.06 19.89 -8.39
C GLN A 91 9.30 20.82 -7.43
N PHE A 92 9.24 22.11 -7.76
CA PHE A 92 8.46 23.10 -7.03
C PHE A 92 7.73 24.01 -8.03
N GLY A 93 6.94 24.97 -7.54
CA GLY A 93 6.21 25.95 -8.35
C GLY A 93 4.74 26.08 -7.96
N HIS A 94 4.04 24.98 -7.61
CA HIS A 94 2.61 25.08 -7.32
C HIS A 94 2.32 25.88 -6.05
N ASN A 95 3.09 25.63 -4.98
CA ASN A 95 2.91 26.32 -3.71
C ASN A 95 3.72 27.60 -3.58
N ASP A 96 4.61 27.84 -4.53
CA ASP A 96 5.40 29.05 -4.66
C ASP A 96 4.58 30.22 -5.25
N GLN A 97 3.56 29.90 -6.07
CA GLN A 97 2.61 30.89 -6.59
C GLN A 97 2.02 31.80 -5.48
N PRO A 98 1.72 33.08 -5.78
CA PRO A 98 1.15 34.03 -4.83
C PRO A 98 -0.18 33.55 -4.20
N GLY A 99 -0.54 34.12 -3.06
CA GLY A 99 -1.82 33.86 -2.38
C GLY A 99 -1.81 32.68 -1.40
N LYS A 100 -0.63 32.18 -1.02
CA LYS A 100 -0.47 31.07 -0.07
C LYS A 100 0.38 31.52 1.12
N PRO A 101 -0.24 32.02 2.21
CA PRO A 101 0.47 32.49 3.39
C PRO A 101 1.47 31.45 3.92
N GLY A 102 2.69 31.90 4.22
CA GLY A 102 3.80 31.05 4.71
C GLY A 102 4.42 30.12 3.66
N ARG A 103 3.99 30.19 2.40
CA ARG A 103 4.43 29.26 1.34
C ARG A 103 4.82 29.94 0.04
N SER A 104 4.13 30.99 -0.38
CA SER A 104 4.47 31.73 -1.61
C SER A 104 5.92 32.22 -1.57
N THR A 105 6.56 32.25 -2.74
CA THR A 105 7.89 32.84 -2.91
C THR A 105 7.85 33.87 -4.03
N ASP A 106 8.75 34.85 -4.02
CA ASP A 106 8.90 35.77 -5.15
C ASP A 106 9.51 35.07 -6.37
N LEU A 107 8.82 35.14 -7.51
CA LEU A 107 9.21 34.45 -8.75
C LEU A 107 10.58 34.90 -9.30
N VAL A 108 10.99 36.14 -9.02
CA VAL A 108 12.23 36.71 -9.56
C VAL A 108 13.38 36.56 -8.56
N LYS A 109 13.12 36.82 -7.28
CA LYS A 109 14.16 36.96 -6.25
C LYS A 109 14.36 35.70 -5.42
N GLU A 110 13.28 35.02 -5.05
CA GLU A 110 13.35 33.93 -4.06
C GLU A 110 13.34 32.56 -4.73
N TYR A 111 12.40 32.31 -5.65
CA TYR A 111 12.24 31.00 -6.27
C TYR A 111 13.50 30.51 -7.01
N PRO A 112 14.12 31.31 -7.91
CA PRO A 112 15.33 30.87 -8.60
C PRO A 112 16.52 30.68 -7.65
N ALA A 113 16.61 31.52 -6.60
CA ALA A 113 17.67 31.42 -5.59
C ALA A 113 17.51 30.15 -4.74
N ASN A 114 16.28 29.80 -4.35
CA ASN A 114 15.98 28.57 -3.64
C ASN A 114 16.37 27.34 -4.47
N LEU A 115 15.94 27.28 -5.74
CA LEU A 115 16.31 26.19 -6.65
C LEU A 115 17.82 26.05 -6.83
N ALA A 116 18.53 27.17 -7.04
CA ALA A 116 19.98 27.16 -7.19
C ALA A 116 20.69 26.63 -5.94
N ARG A 117 20.19 26.99 -4.75
CA ARG A 117 20.73 26.49 -3.47
C ARG A 117 20.51 24.97 -3.33
N TYR A 118 19.36 24.44 -3.73
CA TYR A 118 19.15 22.99 -3.74
C TYR A 118 20.13 22.28 -4.69
N VAL A 119 20.32 22.81 -5.90
CA VAL A 119 21.30 22.25 -6.86
C VAL A 119 22.71 22.25 -6.28
N ALA A 120 23.14 23.37 -5.70
CA ALA A 120 24.45 23.50 -5.07
C ALA A 120 24.65 22.49 -3.93
N ASP A 121 23.68 22.35 -3.04
CA ASP A 121 23.75 21.41 -1.91
C ASP A 121 23.83 19.96 -2.38
N VAL A 122 23.07 19.58 -3.42
CA VAL A 122 23.13 18.22 -3.99
C VAL A 122 24.50 17.94 -4.58
N LYS A 123 25.07 18.87 -5.34
CA LYS A 123 26.43 18.74 -5.90
C LYS A 123 27.48 18.63 -4.79
N ALA A 124 27.38 19.46 -3.76
CA ALA A 124 28.28 19.43 -2.62
C ALA A 124 28.20 18.09 -1.85
N GLY A 125 27.02 17.47 -1.80
CA GLY A 125 26.80 16.13 -1.25
C GLY A 125 27.17 14.97 -2.19
N GLY A 126 27.77 15.22 -3.35
CA GLY A 126 28.14 14.18 -4.33
C GLY A 126 26.98 13.59 -5.13
N GLY A 127 25.78 14.17 -5.03
CA GLY A 127 24.59 13.75 -5.77
C GLY A 127 24.50 14.35 -7.18
N VAL A 128 23.60 13.80 -7.98
CA VAL A 128 23.23 14.31 -9.31
C VAL A 128 21.96 15.15 -9.19
N PRO A 129 22.03 16.49 -9.30
CA PRO A 129 20.85 17.34 -9.25
C PRO A 129 20.03 17.24 -10.54
N VAL A 130 18.74 16.98 -10.40
CA VAL A 130 17.77 16.99 -11.49
C VAL A 130 16.67 17.98 -11.14
N LEU A 131 16.60 19.10 -11.85
CA LEU A 131 15.47 20.01 -11.74
C LEU A 131 14.34 19.49 -12.61
N VAL A 132 13.16 19.38 -12.02
CA VAL A 132 11.93 18.99 -12.69
C VAL A 132 11.04 20.24 -12.76
N THR A 133 10.59 20.63 -13.95
CA THR A 133 9.66 21.75 -14.07
C THR A 133 8.28 21.37 -13.50
N SER A 134 7.58 22.33 -12.88
CA SER A 134 6.27 22.08 -12.27
C SER A 134 5.28 21.45 -13.26
N LEU A 135 4.66 20.32 -12.87
CA LEU A 135 3.57 19.69 -13.63
C LEU A 135 2.50 20.72 -14.08
N THR A 136 1.96 20.60 -15.30
CA THR A 136 0.86 21.49 -15.70
C THR A 136 -0.38 21.26 -14.83
N ARG A 137 -1.14 22.32 -14.56
CA ARG A 137 -2.52 22.18 -14.12
C ARG A 137 -3.39 21.69 -15.26
N ARG A 138 -4.53 21.09 -14.91
CA ARG A 138 -5.55 20.62 -15.85
C ARG A 138 -6.68 21.64 -16.03
N SER A 139 -6.36 22.93 -15.92
CA SER A 139 -7.32 24.01 -16.07
C SER A 139 -7.39 24.45 -17.53
N PHE A 140 -8.59 24.56 -18.10
CA PHE A 140 -8.79 24.97 -19.48
C PHE A 140 -9.47 26.34 -19.57
N ARG A 141 -9.11 27.13 -20.59
CA ARG A 141 -9.79 28.35 -21.01
C ARG A 141 -9.95 28.33 -22.52
N ASN A 142 -11.19 28.41 -23.01
CA ASN A 142 -11.51 28.39 -24.44
C ASN A 142 -10.92 27.18 -25.19
N GLY A 143 -10.91 26.00 -24.56
CA GLY A 143 -10.36 24.76 -25.13
C GLY A 143 -8.84 24.60 -25.02
N TYR A 144 -8.13 25.59 -24.48
CA TYR A 144 -6.68 25.54 -24.29
C TYR A 144 -6.31 25.39 -22.82
N VAL A 145 -5.25 24.64 -22.55
CA VAL A 145 -4.69 24.53 -21.19
C VAL A 145 -4.19 25.91 -20.74
N TRP A 146 -4.75 26.41 -19.65
CA TRP A 146 -4.27 27.61 -18.98
C TRP A 146 -3.07 27.25 -18.10
N ASN A 147 -1.88 27.38 -18.68
CA ASN A 147 -0.62 27.10 -17.99
C ASN A 147 -0.15 28.31 -17.16
N ASP A 148 -0.79 28.52 -16.01
CA ASP A 148 -0.39 29.52 -15.00
C ASP A 148 0.97 29.24 -14.34
N LEU A 149 1.53 28.05 -14.57
CA LEU A 149 2.84 27.61 -14.10
C LEU A 149 3.98 27.83 -15.10
N ALA A 150 3.68 28.28 -16.34
CA ALA A 150 4.70 28.55 -17.35
C ALA A 150 5.84 29.45 -16.84
N PRO A 151 5.60 30.56 -16.10
CA PRO A 151 6.69 31.40 -15.59
C PRO A 151 7.60 30.68 -14.61
N TRP A 152 7.04 29.82 -13.75
CA TRP A 152 7.79 29.02 -12.77
C TRP A 152 8.61 27.92 -13.44
N ALA A 153 8.04 27.29 -14.47
CA ALA A 153 8.75 26.34 -15.30
C ALA A 153 9.92 27.02 -16.05
N THR A 154 9.73 28.22 -16.59
CA THR A 154 10.80 28.99 -17.25
C THR A 154 11.94 29.31 -16.27
N ALA A 155 11.63 29.82 -15.08
CA ALA A 155 12.65 30.07 -14.05
C ALA A 155 13.43 28.79 -13.68
N ALA A 156 12.75 27.64 -13.56
CA ALA A 156 13.42 26.36 -13.29
C ALA A 156 14.34 25.91 -14.44
N ARG A 157 13.94 26.11 -15.70
CA ARG A 157 14.80 25.83 -16.87
C ARG A 157 16.06 26.70 -16.86
N GLU A 158 15.90 27.99 -16.60
CA GLU A 158 17.01 28.94 -16.53
C GLU A 158 18.00 28.59 -15.41
N VAL A 159 17.50 28.21 -14.22
CA VAL A 159 18.35 27.73 -13.13
C VAL A 159 19.05 26.42 -13.51
N ALA A 160 18.35 25.46 -14.14
CA ALA A 160 18.98 24.20 -14.55
C ALA A 160 20.14 24.44 -15.51
N GLN A 161 19.96 25.31 -16.48
CA GLN A 161 21.00 25.70 -17.42
C GLN A 161 22.15 26.44 -16.71
N ARG A 162 21.85 27.45 -15.90
CA ARG A 162 22.85 28.30 -15.23
C ARG A 162 23.70 27.51 -14.25
N GLU A 163 23.07 26.65 -13.45
CA GLU A 163 23.73 25.87 -12.41
C GLU A 163 24.29 24.54 -12.94
N GLY A 164 24.05 24.19 -14.21
CA GLY A 164 24.45 22.91 -14.80
C GLY A 164 23.83 21.70 -14.09
N ALA A 165 22.53 21.75 -13.83
CA ALA A 165 21.73 20.61 -13.37
C ALA A 165 21.07 19.92 -14.57
N ALA A 166 20.79 18.62 -14.46
CA ALA A 166 19.94 17.96 -15.45
C ALA A 166 18.51 18.54 -15.38
N LEU A 167 17.83 18.61 -16.53
CA LEU A 167 16.48 19.14 -16.63
C LEU A 167 15.53 18.05 -17.13
N LEU A 168 14.50 17.77 -16.33
CA LEU A 168 13.32 17.01 -16.74
C LEU A 168 12.16 18.00 -16.94
N ASP A 169 11.84 18.33 -18.19
CA ASP A 169 10.82 19.36 -18.48
C ASP A 169 9.39 18.80 -18.44
N LEU A 170 8.93 18.41 -17.24
CA LEU A 170 7.62 17.83 -17.05
C LEU A 170 6.48 18.80 -17.40
N ASN A 171 6.64 20.12 -17.19
CA ASN A 171 5.64 21.11 -17.56
C ASN A 171 5.33 21.06 -19.07
N ALA A 172 6.35 21.02 -19.92
CA ALA A 172 6.15 20.96 -21.37
C ALA A 172 5.51 19.64 -21.80
N LEU A 173 6.02 18.52 -21.28
CA LEU A 173 5.50 17.17 -21.59
C LEU A 173 4.03 17.01 -21.14
N SER A 174 3.75 17.41 -19.90
CA SER A 174 2.40 17.30 -19.33
C SER A 174 1.42 18.26 -19.96
N LEU A 175 1.82 19.49 -20.32
CA LEU A 175 0.99 20.42 -21.07
C LEU A 175 0.55 19.83 -22.40
N ALA A 176 1.50 19.29 -23.18
CA ALA A 176 1.19 18.68 -24.47
C ALA A 176 0.21 17.52 -24.33
N ALA A 177 0.41 16.65 -23.34
CA ALA A 177 -0.47 15.53 -23.07
C ALA A 177 -1.87 15.96 -22.62
N VAL A 178 -1.98 16.87 -21.65
CA VAL A 178 -3.26 17.37 -21.14
C VAL A 178 -4.02 18.14 -22.24
N GLN A 179 -3.32 18.92 -23.06
CA GLN A 179 -3.94 19.61 -24.19
C GLN A 179 -4.54 18.63 -25.21
N ALA A 180 -3.88 17.49 -25.44
CA ALA A 180 -4.37 16.46 -26.35
C ALA A 180 -5.61 15.72 -25.81
N MET A 181 -5.69 15.51 -24.48
CA MET A 181 -6.85 14.90 -23.81
C MET A 181 -8.10 15.79 -23.84
N GLY A 182 -7.91 17.12 -23.76
CA GLY A 182 -9.01 18.03 -23.51
C GLY A 182 -9.56 17.93 -22.07
N PRO A 183 -10.55 18.77 -21.70
CA PRO A 183 -10.98 18.93 -20.32
C PRO A 183 -11.60 17.65 -19.72
N GLU A 184 -12.51 16.99 -20.43
CA GLU A 184 -13.25 15.84 -19.90
C GLU A 184 -12.34 14.65 -19.56
N GLU A 185 -11.42 14.29 -20.46
CA GLU A 185 -10.49 13.20 -20.22
C GLU A 185 -9.43 13.58 -19.17
N ALA A 186 -8.93 14.82 -19.20
CA ALA A 186 -7.96 15.30 -18.22
C ALA A 186 -8.54 15.31 -16.80
N ASP A 187 -9.83 15.61 -16.63
CA ASP A 187 -10.46 15.64 -15.32
C ASP A 187 -10.45 14.27 -14.62
N ALA A 188 -10.44 13.16 -15.38
CA ALA A 188 -10.29 11.82 -14.84
C ALA A 188 -8.91 11.53 -14.20
N LEU A 189 -7.93 12.42 -14.38
CA LEU A 189 -6.61 12.33 -13.75
C LEU A 189 -6.57 12.98 -12.36
N ALA A 190 -7.58 13.75 -11.97
CA ALA A 190 -7.66 14.43 -10.69
C ALA A 190 -8.04 13.47 -9.54
N GLN A 191 -7.84 13.91 -8.30
CA GLN A 191 -8.39 13.21 -7.14
C GLN A 191 -9.93 13.19 -7.17
N PRO A 192 -10.58 12.19 -6.55
CA PRO A 192 -12.03 12.14 -6.44
C PRO A 192 -12.62 13.40 -5.79
N LYS A 193 -13.84 13.76 -6.19
CA LYS A 193 -14.51 15.02 -5.86
C LYS A 193 -14.82 15.13 -4.35
N GLY A 194 -14.22 16.11 -3.68
CA GLY A 194 -14.77 16.73 -2.47
C GLY A 194 -15.70 17.91 -2.81
N ALA A 195 -15.80 18.91 -1.91
CA ALA A 195 -16.65 20.10 -2.08
C ALA A 195 -16.26 21.06 -3.24
N GLY A 196 -15.29 20.69 -4.08
CA GLY A 196 -14.84 21.42 -5.27
C GLY A 196 -13.90 20.57 -6.13
N PHE A 197 -13.73 20.94 -7.41
CA PHE A 197 -12.86 20.19 -8.33
C PHE A 197 -11.37 20.53 -8.11
N ASP A 198 -10.55 19.50 -7.91
CA ASP A 198 -9.11 19.66 -7.69
C ASP A 198 -8.31 19.62 -9.00
N TYR A 199 -7.95 20.80 -9.50
CA TYR A 199 -7.10 20.94 -10.69
C TYR A 199 -5.60 20.75 -10.42
N THR A 200 -5.21 20.52 -9.16
CA THR A 200 -3.81 20.42 -8.72
C THR A 200 -3.43 18.97 -8.46
N HIS A 201 -4.06 18.33 -7.48
CA HIS A 201 -3.65 17.02 -7.00
C HIS A 201 -4.11 15.92 -7.97
N LEU A 202 -3.31 14.87 -8.04
CA LEU A 202 -3.53 13.73 -8.90
C LEU A 202 -4.30 12.65 -8.14
N GLY A 203 -5.32 12.12 -8.80
CA GLY A 203 -5.89 10.83 -8.43
C GLY A 203 -4.99 9.70 -8.89
N PRO A 204 -5.31 8.44 -8.54
CA PRO A 204 -4.47 7.31 -8.90
C PRO A 204 -4.17 7.19 -10.40
N LYS A 205 -5.17 7.47 -11.26
CA LYS A 205 -4.99 7.47 -12.73
C LYS A 205 -3.97 8.53 -13.17
N GLY A 206 -4.06 9.75 -12.64
CA GLY A 206 -3.13 10.84 -12.93
C GLY A 206 -1.72 10.56 -12.42
N GLY A 207 -1.60 10.03 -11.20
CA GLY A 207 -0.32 9.66 -10.60
C GLY A 207 0.44 8.64 -11.46
N ARG A 208 -0.26 7.60 -11.95
CA ARG A 208 0.33 6.62 -12.90
C ARG A 208 0.77 7.26 -14.20
N PHE A 209 -0.12 8.05 -14.81
CA PHE A 209 0.14 8.67 -16.10
C PHE A 209 1.38 9.58 -16.07
N PHE A 210 1.44 10.50 -15.12
CA PHE A 210 2.58 11.41 -15.00
C PHE A 210 3.82 10.75 -14.38
N GLY A 211 3.65 9.72 -13.54
CA GLY A 211 4.75 8.94 -12.98
C GLY A 211 5.48 8.15 -14.05
N GLU A 212 4.74 7.58 -15.01
CA GLU A 212 5.33 6.94 -16.19
C GLU A 212 6.06 7.93 -17.08
N MET A 213 5.44 9.07 -17.37
CA MET A 213 6.05 10.13 -18.16
C MET A 213 7.38 10.59 -17.54
N ALA A 214 7.38 10.86 -16.24
CA ALA A 214 8.58 11.28 -15.53
C ALA A 214 9.63 10.16 -15.44
N ALA A 215 9.25 8.90 -15.23
CA ALA A 215 10.18 7.77 -15.22
C ALA A 215 10.84 7.56 -16.59
N ARG A 216 10.08 7.62 -17.68
CA ARG A 216 10.59 7.49 -19.06
C ARG A 216 11.58 8.60 -19.38
N GLU A 217 11.25 9.84 -19.04
CA GLU A 217 12.14 10.97 -19.28
C GLU A 217 13.40 10.89 -18.40
N LEU A 218 13.28 10.46 -17.14
CA LEU A 218 14.43 10.23 -16.28
C LEU A 218 15.36 9.16 -16.85
N ALA A 219 14.84 8.04 -17.35
CA ALA A 219 15.62 7.00 -18.01
C ALA A 219 16.25 7.48 -19.34
N ARG A 220 15.61 8.42 -20.05
CA ARG A 220 16.18 9.07 -21.24
C ARG A 220 17.38 9.94 -20.88
N LEU A 221 17.29 10.71 -19.79
CA LEU A 221 18.39 11.53 -19.28
C LEU A 221 19.53 10.68 -18.70
N PHE A 222 19.19 9.58 -18.04
CA PHE A 222 20.14 8.67 -17.40
C PHE A 222 19.85 7.21 -17.79
N PRO A 223 20.39 6.74 -18.92
CA PRO A 223 20.17 5.37 -19.40
C PRO A 223 20.53 4.28 -18.39
N SER A 224 21.44 4.56 -17.45
CA SER A 224 21.83 3.63 -16.38
C SER A 224 20.70 3.31 -15.40
N LEU A 225 19.64 4.13 -15.31
CA LEU A 225 18.47 3.85 -14.47
C LEU A 225 17.51 2.85 -15.13
N GLY A 226 17.57 2.70 -16.45
CA GLY A 226 16.77 1.73 -17.21
C GLY A 226 17.39 0.32 -17.28
N PRO A 227 16.65 -0.69 -17.77
CA PRO A 227 15.25 -0.61 -18.21
C PRO A 227 14.28 -0.39 -17.05
N LEU A 228 13.19 0.34 -17.27
CA LEU A 228 12.13 0.51 -16.27
C LEU A 228 11.35 -0.80 -16.10
N THR A 229 10.80 -1.01 -14.90
CA THR A 229 9.90 -2.13 -14.63
C THR A 229 8.50 -1.81 -15.16
N ASP A 230 7.85 -2.81 -15.77
CA ASP A 230 6.41 -2.78 -16.04
C ASP A 230 5.69 -3.45 -14.85
N PRO A 231 4.87 -2.71 -14.08
CA PRO A 231 4.11 -3.27 -12.97
C PRO A 231 3.20 -4.44 -13.37
N ALA A 232 2.63 -4.42 -14.59
CA ALA A 232 1.78 -5.51 -15.06
C ALA A 232 2.59 -6.77 -15.33
N GLU A 233 3.77 -6.65 -15.94
CA GLU A 233 4.67 -7.79 -16.17
C GLU A 233 5.23 -8.34 -14.86
N THR A 234 5.56 -7.47 -13.91
CA THR A 234 5.94 -7.85 -12.54
C THR A 234 4.86 -8.70 -11.89
N SER A 235 3.59 -8.30 -12.04
CA SER A 235 2.44 -9.06 -11.55
C SER A 235 2.30 -10.42 -12.23
N ARG A 236 2.55 -10.52 -13.55
CA ARG A 236 2.50 -11.80 -14.28
C ARG A 236 3.55 -12.78 -13.77
N GLN A 237 4.76 -12.30 -13.49
CA GLN A 237 5.85 -13.11 -12.95
C GLN A 237 5.52 -13.60 -11.54
N ALA A 238 4.95 -12.72 -10.71
CA ALA A 238 4.53 -13.03 -9.35
C ALA A 238 3.31 -13.99 -9.26
N ALA A 239 2.55 -14.17 -10.34
CA ALA A 239 1.29 -14.93 -10.34
C ALA A 239 1.44 -16.42 -9.98
N ARG A 240 2.66 -16.97 -10.07
CA ARG A 240 2.99 -18.36 -9.75
C ARG A 240 3.86 -18.51 -8.50
N GLU A 241 4.13 -17.43 -7.79
CA GLU A 241 4.85 -17.49 -6.52
C GLU A 241 4.01 -18.23 -5.47
N HIS A 242 4.70 -19.01 -4.64
CA HIS A 242 4.12 -19.66 -3.48
C HIS A 242 4.15 -18.71 -2.28
N ALA A 243 3.32 -18.99 -1.27
CA ALA A 243 3.40 -18.27 0.00
C ALA A 243 4.81 -18.44 0.62
N PRO A 244 5.37 -17.37 1.20
CA PRO A 244 6.67 -17.44 1.85
C PRO A 244 6.63 -18.33 3.09
N HIS A 245 7.82 -18.78 3.51
CA HIS A 245 8.00 -19.64 4.67
C HIS A 245 7.79 -18.96 6.04
N ASP A 246 7.55 -17.66 6.07
CA ASP A 246 7.48 -16.84 7.29
C ASP A 246 6.04 -16.64 7.81
N GLY A 247 5.17 -17.64 7.61
CA GLY A 247 3.79 -17.57 8.06
C GLY A 247 3.07 -18.92 8.02
N TRP A 248 1.92 -19.00 8.69
CA TRP A 248 1.11 -20.21 8.78
C TRP A 248 0.64 -20.77 7.44
N ALA A 249 0.51 -19.96 6.38
CA ALA A 249 0.23 -20.45 5.02
C ALA A 249 1.35 -21.33 4.44
N SER A 250 2.53 -21.39 5.07
CA SER A 250 3.64 -22.27 4.68
C SER A 250 3.62 -23.63 5.39
N ALA A 251 2.69 -23.84 6.32
CA ALA A 251 2.58 -25.10 7.04
C ALA A 251 2.23 -26.25 6.07
N GLU A 252 2.54 -27.49 6.48
CA GLU A 252 2.04 -28.71 5.85
C GLU A 252 2.18 -28.79 4.31
N GLY A 253 3.30 -28.29 3.78
CA GLY A 253 3.59 -28.30 2.33
C GLY A 253 3.29 -26.99 1.62
N GLY A 254 2.69 -26.02 2.32
CA GLY A 254 2.58 -24.63 1.90
C GLY A 254 1.43 -24.33 0.94
N THR A 255 1.28 -23.04 0.65
CA THR A 255 0.22 -22.50 -0.22
C THR A 255 0.79 -22.16 -1.59
N HIS A 256 0.34 -22.87 -2.61
CA HIS A 256 0.80 -22.76 -4.00
C HIS A 256 -0.24 -22.12 -4.92
N GLY A 257 -1.49 -22.01 -4.46
CA GLY A 257 -2.56 -21.38 -5.24
C GLY A 257 -2.73 -22.05 -6.61
N GLY A 258 -2.74 -21.23 -7.65
CA GLY A 258 -2.80 -21.63 -9.04
C GLY A 258 -1.45 -21.89 -9.71
N ALA A 259 -0.34 -22.01 -8.98
CA ALA A 259 1.00 -22.07 -9.58
C ALA A 259 1.17 -23.20 -10.62
N ALA A 260 0.43 -24.30 -10.48
CA ALA A 260 0.40 -25.43 -11.41
C ALA A 260 -0.52 -25.23 -12.64
N ALA A 261 -1.21 -24.10 -12.77
CA ALA A 261 -2.17 -23.87 -13.85
C ALA A 261 -1.49 -23.97 -15.23
N PRO A 262 -2.04 -24.74 -16.19
CA PRO A 262 -1.54 -24.69 -17.57
C PRO A 262 -1.75 -23.32 -18.20
N ALA A 263 -1.10 -23.05 -19.34
CA ALA A 263 -1.28 -21.80 -20.07
C ALA A 263 -2.76 -21.51 -20.40
N ALA A 264 -3.53 -22.55 -20.75
CA ALA A 264 -4.96 -22.44 -21.04
C ALA A 264 -5.83 -22.06 -19.82
N ALA A 265 -5.32 -22.26 -18.60
CA ALA A 265 -5.97 -21.87 -17.34
C ALA A 265 -5.29 -20.65 -16.68
N THR A 266 -4.47 -19.92 -17.44
CA THR A 266 -3.91 -18.62 -17.06
C THR A 266 -4.66 -17.54 -17.84
N LEU A 267 -5.65 -16.91 -17.22
CA LEU A 267 -6.64 -16.07 -17.88
C LEU A 267 -6.46 -14.61 -17.44
N THR A 268 -6.37 -13.68 -18.39
CA THR A 268 -6.54 -12.24 -18.09
C THR A 268 -7.99 -11.85 -18.26
N VAL A 269 -8.55 -11.17 -17.25
CA VAL A 269 -9.94 -10.69 -17.25
C VAL A 269 -9.97 -9.18 -17.02
N ALA A 270 -10.82 -8.49 -17.77
CA ALA A 270 -11.04 -7.05 -17.71
C ALA A 270 -12.53 -6.69 -17.57
N THR A 271 -13.42 -7.69 -17.49
CA THR A 271 -14.85 -7.50 -17.24
C THR A 271 -15.39 -8.50 -16.21
N PRO A 272 -16.50 -8.19 -15.52
CA PRO A 272 -17.18 -9.14 -14.65
C PRO A 272 -17.60 -10.44 -15.37
N ALA A 273 -18.01 -10.36 -16.64
CA ALA A 273 -18.42 -11.54 -17.41
C ALA A 273 -17.25 -12.50 -17.70
N GLU A 274 -16.09 -11.94 -18.06
CA GLU A 274 -14.86 -12.71 -18.23
C GLU A 274 -14.40 -13.36 -16.92
N LEU A 275 -14.47 -12.63 -15.80
CA LEU A 275 -14.17 -13.18 -14.48
C LEU A 275 -15.09 -14.34 -14.12
N ARG A 276 -16.41 -14.20 -14.29
CA ARG A 276 -17.37 -15.29 -14.03
C ARG A 276 -17.06 -16.52 -14.90
N THR A 277 -16.68 -16.30 -16.16
CA THR A 277 -16.27 -17.38 -17.07
C THR A 277 -15.00 -18.08 -16.60
N ALA A 278 -13.98 -17.32 -16.19
CA ALA A 278 -12.72 -17.84 -15.66
C ALA A 278 -12.92 -18.65 -14.36
N LEU A 279 -13.82 -18.21 -13.49
CA LEU A 279 -14.16 -18.92 -12.25
C LEU A 279 -14.96 -20.20 -12.50
N ALA A 280 -15.82 -20.21 -13.52
CA ALA A 280 -16.61 -21.39 -13.89
C ALA A 280 -15.83 -22.43 -14.71
N ALA A 281 -14.63 -22.08 -15.19
CA ALA A 281 -13.82 -22.98 -16.00
C ALA A 281 -13.47 -24.27 -15.24
N ASN A 282 -13.59 -25.41 -15.91
CA ASN A 282 -13.16 -26.70 -15.37
C ASN A 282 -11.64 -26.82 -15.49
N ALA A 283 -10.93 -26.64 -14.38
CA ALA A 283 -9.47 -26.67 -14.32
C ALA A 283 -9.01 -27.10 -12.92
N ASP A 284 -8.00 -27.98 -12.87
CA ASP A 284 -7.40 -28.49 -11.64
C ASP A 284 -6.66 -27.40 -10.85
N ALA A 285 -6.11 -26.41 -11.56
CA ALA A 285 -5.50 -25.20 -11.02
C ALA A 285 -5.69 -24.03 -12.00
N ARG A 286 -5.81 -22.81 -11.50
CA ARG A 286 -6.05 -21.62 -12.33
C ARG A 286 -5.33 -20.37 -11.82
N VAL A 287 -4.87 -19.56 -12.76
CA VAL A 287 -4.37 -18.20 -12.49
C VAL A 287 -5.30 -17.22 -13.19
N ILE A 288 -5.92 -16.33 -12.41
CA ILE A 288 -6.82 -15.29 -12.91
C ILE A 288 -6.15 -13.94 -12.67
N GLN A 289 -5.82 -13.26 -13.76
CA GLN A 289 -5.14 -11.98 -13.79
C GLN A 289 -6.17 -10.87 -14.06
N VAL A 290 -6.45 -10.03 -13.06
CA VAL A 290 -7.41 -8.92 -13.20
C VAL A 290 -6.71 -7.72 -13.82
N ARG A 291 -7.29 -7.11 -14.85
CA ARG A 291 -6.80 -5.88 -15.48
C ARG A 291 -7.78 -4.75 -15.24
N GLY A 292 -7.30 -3.67 -14.63
CA GLY A 292 -8.15 -2.54 -14.26
C GLY A 292 -9.17 -2.88 -13.16
N THR A 293 -10.09 -1.96 -12.90
CA THR A 293 -11.07 -2.10 -11.83
C THR A 293 -12.36 -2.72 -12.35
N LEU A 294 -12.81 -3.81 -11.72
CA LEU A 294 -14.09 -4.45 -12.03
C LEU A 294 -15.17 -4.01 -11.03
N ASP A 295 -16.24 -3.39 -11.53
CA ASP A 295 -17.46 -3.20 -10.74
C ASP A 295 -18.30 -4.47 -10.78
N MET A 296 -18.47 -5.08 -9.61
CA MET A 296 -19.17 -6.35 -9.48
C MET A 296 -20.63 -6.20 -9.09
N ALA A 297 -21.18 -4.98 -9.01
CA ALA A 297 -22.56 -4.73 -8.62
C ALA A 297 -23.56 -5.66 -9.34
N ASP A 298 -24.46 -6.26 -8.56
CA ASP A 298 -25.59 -7.07 -9.01
C ASP A 298 -26.89 -6.37 -8.62
N GLY A 299 -27.35 -5.50 -9.53
CA GLY A 299 -28.39 -4.53 -9.22
C GLY A 299 -27.92 -3.57 -8.12
N ALA A 300 -28.65 -3.53 -6.99
CA ALA A 300 -28.30 -2.69 -5.85
C ALA A 300 -27.33 -3.35 -4.86
N ARG A 301 -27.05 -4.66 -5.01
CA ARG A 301 -26.22 -5.43 -4.08
C ARG A 301 -24.79 -5.58 -4.61
N PRO A 302 -23.80 -5.76 -3.72
CA PRO A 302 -22.48 -6.23 -4.11
C PRO A 302 -22.55 -7.60 -4.81
N GLY A 303 -21.72 -7.81 -5.83
CA GLY A 303 -21.57 -9.11 -6.46
C GLY A 303 -20.63 -10.01 -5.67
N VAL A 304 -20.94 -11.32 -5.66
CA VAL A 304 -20.11 -12.31 -4.98
C VAL A 304 -19.13 -12.97 -5.94
N VAL A 305 -17.84 -12.95 -5.60
CA VAL A 305 -16.73 -13.57 -6.34
C VAL A 305 -16.25 -14.79 -5.55
N ARG A 306 -16.76 -15.99 -5.87
CA ARG A 306 -16.37 -17.23 -5.19
C ARG A 306 -15.14 -17.85 -5.83
N LEU A 307 -14.07 -18.04 -5.05
CA LEU A 307 -12.85 -18.66 -5.54
C LEU A 307 -12.86 -20.17 -5.27
N PRO A 308 -12.69 -21.02 -6.31
CA PRO A 308 -12.49 -22.45 -6.11
C PRO A 308 -11.07 -22.75 -5.59
N SER A 309 -10.83 -23.98 -5.12
CA SER A 309 -9.50 -24.43 -4.74
C SER A 309 -8.46 -24.27 -5.87
N ASN A 310 -7.19 -24.25 -5.51
CA ASN A 310 -6.04 -24.16 -6.43
C ASN A 310 -6.12 -22.93 -7.35
N THR A 311 -6.40 -21.76 -6.76
CA THR A 311 -6.60 -20.50 -7.49
C THR A 311 -5.58 -19.45 -7.05
N THR A 312 -4.91 -18.81 -8.01
CA THR A 312 -4.27 -17.51 -7.80
C THR A 312 -5.12 -16.44 -8.48
N LEU A 313 -5.70 -15.52 -7.70
CA LEU A 313 -6.30 -14.28 -8.19
C LEU A 313 -5.29 -13.15 -7.99
N ILE A 314 -4.87 -12.50 -9.07
CA ILE A 314 -3.83 -11.45 -9.00
C ILE A 314 -4.20 -10.24 -9.84
N GLY A 315 -4.03 -9.04 -9.29
CA GLY A 315 -4.15 -7.81 -10.06
C GLY A 315 -2.93 -7.54 -10.93
N LEU A 316 -3.14 -7.12 -12.19
CA LEU A 316 -2.09 -6.65 -13.08
C LEU A 316 -1.87 -5.15 -12.92
N GLY A 317 -0.65 -4.79 -12.53
CA GLY A 317 -0.23 -3.41 -12.41
C GLY A 317 -0.68 -2.78 -11.10
N GLU A 318 -1.05 -1.50 -11.14
CA GLU A 318 -1.24 -0.69 -9.93
C GLU A 318 -2.72 -0.32 -9.70
N ASP A 319 -3.63 -0.71 -10.59
CA ASP A 319 -5.05 -0.32 -10.61
C ASP A 319 -6.03 -1.46 -10.82
N ALA A 320 -5.50 -2.68 -10.85
CA ALA A 320 -6.30 -3.87 -10.88
C ALA A 320 -7.03 -4.06 -9.54
N GLY A 321 -8.31 -4.39 -9.59
CA GLY A 321 -9.10 -4.38 -8.38
C GLY A 321 -10.59 -4.57 -8.57
N PHE A 322 -11.31 -4.35 -7.48
CA PHE A 322 -12.74 -4.57 -7.39
C PHE A 322 -13.43 -3.40 -6.68
N ILE A 323 -14.60 -3.03 -7.18
CA ILE A 323 -15.59 -2.24 -6.44
C ILE A 323 -16.90 -3.05 -6.39
N SER A 324 -17.70 -2.84 -5.34
CA SER A 324 -18.98 -3.55 -5.15
C SER A 324 -18.85 -5.07 -5.17
N ALA A 325 -17.74 -5.63 -4.66
CA ALA A 325 -17.46 -7.06 -4.69
C ALA A 325 -17.26 -7.62 -3.28
N SER A 326 -17.81 -8.80 -3.02
CA SER A 326 -17.44 -9.64 -1.88
C SER A 326 -16.73 -10.90 -2.39
N ILE A 327 -15.43 -11.01 -2.10
CA ILE A 327 -14.61 -12.14 -2.54
C ILE A 327 -14.68 -13.24 -1.48
N VAL A 328 -15.09 -14.45 -1.85
CA VAL A 328 -15.31 -15.53 -0.89
C VAL A 328 -14.42 -16.73 -1.19
N VAL A 329 -13.61 -17.08 -0.20
CA VAL A 329 -12.82 -18.31 -0.11
C VAL A 329 -13.53 -19.22 0.89
N GLY A 330 -14.45 -20.03 0.38
CA GLY A 330 -15.40 -20.81 1.20
C GLY A 330 -15.30 -22.31 0.99
N ASN A 331 -14.94 -23.07 2.02
CA ASN A 331 -14.78 -24.53 1.99
C ASN A 331 -13.82 -25.03 0.89
N VAL A 332 -12.70 -24.32 0.71
CA VAL A 332 -11.69 -24.61 -0.32
C VAL A 332 -10.28 -24.57 0.26
N SER A 333 -9.29 -24.91 -0.55
CA SER A 333 -7.89 -24.81 -0.16
C SER A 333 -6.99 -24.37 -1.30
N GLN A 334 -5.75 -23.97 -0.98
CA GLN A 334 -4.75 -23.54 -1.96
C GLN A 334 -5.24 -22.31 -2.73
N VAL A 335 -5.43 -21.19 -2.03
CA VAL A 335 -5.89 -19.94 -2.62
C VAL A 335 -4.89 -18.82 -2.35
N ILE A 336 -4.52 -18.10 -3.40
CA ILE A 336 -3.65 -16.92 -3.34
C ILE A 336 -4.42 -15.73 -3.90
N ILE A 337 -4.47 -14.62 -3.16
CA ILE A 337 -5.11 -13.35 -3.58
C ILE A 337 -4.10 -12.22 -3.46
N ARG A 338 -3.72 -11.59 -4.58
CA ARG A 338 -2.61 -10.63 -4.58
C ARG A 338 -2.84 -9.38 -5.42
N ASN A 339 -2.23 -8.27 -5.00
CA ASN A 339 -2.10 -7.06 -5.80
C ASN A 339 -3.43 -6.45 -6.28
N LEU A 340 -4.50 -6.58 -5.49
CA LEU A 340 -5.81 -6.01 -5.80
C LEU A 340 -6.07 -4.77 -4.97
N SER A 341 -6.61 -3.72 -5.60
CA SER A 341 -7.27 -2.61 -4.91
C SER A 341 -8.76 -2.96 -4.72
N ILE A 342 -9.22 -3.01 -3.48
CA ILE A 342 -10.57 -3.44 -3.11
C ILE A 342 -11.25 -2.26 -2.41
N SER A 343 -12.33 -1.75 -3.02
CA SER A 343 -13.29 -0.92 -2.31
C SER A 343 -14.26 -1.84 -1.58
N ASN A 344 -14.28 -1.76 -0.25
CA ASN A 344 -15.08 -2.65 0.58
C ASN A 344 -16.57 -2.54 0.16
N PRO A 345 -17.27 -3.68 0.03
CA PRO A 345 -18.65 -3.67 -0.41
C PRO A 345 -19.57 -3.07 0.66
N CYS A 346 -20.42 -2.16 0.24
CA CYS A 346 -21.45 -1.58 1.08
C CYS A 346 -22.78 -2.30 0.84
N ASP A 347 -23.35 -2.87 1.90
CA ASP A 347 -24.66 -3.52 1.91
C ASP A 347 -25.78 -2.48 1.73
N PRO A 348 -26.65 -2.62 0.72
CA PRO A 348 -27.80 -1.72 0.57
C PRO A 348 -28.88 -1.91 1.65
N ASP A 349 -28.88 -3.03 2.38
CA ASP A 349 -29.93 -3.40 3.34
C ASP A 349 -29.38 -3.89 4.70
N PRO A 350 -28.62 -3.05 5.45
CA PRO A 350 -28.12 -3.41 6.78
C PRO A 350 -29.26 -3.71 7.75
N LYS A 351 -29.03 -4.63 8.69
CA LYS A 351 -30.03 -5.09 9.66
C LYS A 351 -29.81 -4.52 11.04
N TRP A 352 -30.84 -3.88 11.58
CA TRP A 352 -30.87 -3.42 12.96
C TRP A 352 -31.04 -4.59 13.92
N ASP A 353 -30.13 -4.69 14.90
CA ASP A 353 -30.26 -5.58 16.05
C ASP A 353 -30.25 -4.76 17.35
N PRO A 354 -31.39 -4.64 18.07
CA PRO A 354 -31.46 -3.90 19.33
C PRO A 354 -30.72 -4.60 20.48
N GLN A 355 -30.29 -5.85 20.32
CA GLN A 355 -29.55 -6.63 21.34
C GLN A 355 -28.03 -6.60 21.12
N ASP A 356 -27.57 -6.06 19.99
CA ASP A 356 -26.17 -5.92 19.69
C ASP A 356 -25.57 -4.70 20.40
N GLY A 357 -24.98 -4.96 21.57
CA GLY A 357 -24.43 -3.92 22.44
C GLY A 357 -25.49 -3.19 23.28
N PRO A 358 -25.08 -2.24 24.13
CA PRO A 358 -26.00 -1.55 25.05
C PRO A 358 -26.98 -0.59 24.36
N HIS A 359 -26.74 -0.23 23.10
CA HIS A 359 -27.54 0.72 22.33
C HIS A 359 -28.19 0.11 21.08
N GLY A 360 -27.95 -1.19 20.81
CA GLY A 360 -28.23 -1.81 19.51
C GLY A 360 -27.23 -1.37 18.43
N ASN A 361 -27.18 -2.11 17.32
CA ASN A 361 -26.30 -1.79 16.18
C ASN A 361 -26.92 -2.19 14.84
N TRP A 362 -26.43 -1.59 13.76
CA TRP A 362 -26.71 -2.00 12.39
C TRP A 362 -25.61 -2.93 11.88
N ASN A 363 -26.00 -4.05 11.27
CA ASN A 363 -25.08 -5.09 10.80
C ASN A 363 -25.26 -5.35 9.31
N SER A 364 -24.14 -5.41 8.59
CA SER A 364 -24.05 -5.73 7.17
C SER A 364 -23.53 -7.13 6.94
N LEU A 365 -23.58 -7.61 5.69
CA LEU A 365 -23.26 -9.00 5.36
C LEU A 365 -22.00 -9.21 4.53
N TYR A 366 -21.46 -8.15 3.92
CA TYR A 366 -20.46 -8.29 2.87
C TYR A 366 -19.09 -7.83 3.36
N ASP A 367 -18.11 -8.73 3.27
CA ASP A 367 -16.72 -8.40 3.46
C ASP A 367 -16.03 -8.13 2.13
N GLY A 368 -14.92 -7.37 2.15
CA GLY A 368 -14.01 -7.29 1.02
C GLY A 368 -13.50 -8.67 0.61
N ILE A 369 -12.96 -9.42 1.58
CA ILE A 369 -12.64 -10.84 1.46
C ILE A 369 -13.18 -11.61 2.68
N THR A 370 -13.84 -12.74 2.44
CA THR A 370 -14.20 -13.71 3.49
C THR A 370 -13.43 -15.01 3.27
N VAL A 371 -12.72 -15.49 4.30
CA VAL A 371 -12.14 -16.84 4.38
C VAL A 371 -12.92 -17.65 5.40
N THR A 372 -13.61 -18.69 4.95
CA THR A 372 -14.51 -19.48 5.81
C THR A 372 -14.40 -20.96 5.47
N GLY A 373 -14.22 -21.82 6.48
CA GLY A 373 -14.04 -23.26 6.29
C GLY A 373 -12.88 -23.64 5.37
N SER A 374 -11.89 -22.76 5.18
CA SER A 374 -10.87 -22.90 4.15
C SER A 374 -9.47 -22.96 4.73
N HIS A 375 -8.53 -23.59 4.02
CA HIS A 375 -7.16 -23.68 4.51
C HIS A 375 -6.08 -23.46 3.45
N HIS A 376 -4.88 -23.10 3.90
CA HIS A 376 -3.75 -22.78 3.00
C HIS A 376 -4.12 -21.63 2.06
N VAL A 377 -4.22 -20.43 2.66
CA VAL A 377 -4.65 -19.20 2.00
C VAL A 377 -3.60 -18.10 2.21
N TRP A 378 -3.22 -17.43 1.13
CA TRP A 378 -2.27 -16.31 1.18
C TRP A 378 -2.87 -15.06 0.56
N ILE A 379 -3.02 -14.01 1.37
CA ILE A 379 -3.58 -12.71 1.00
C ILE A 379 -2.46 -11.69 1.10
N ASP A 380 -1.95 -11.22 -0.04
CA ASP A 380 -0.69 -10.48 -0.09
C ASP A 380 -0.69 -9.26 -1.01
N HIS A 381 -0.14 -8.13 -0.55
CA HIS A 381 -0.05 -6.89 -1.33
C HIS A 381 -1.41 -6.39 -1.87
N ASN A 382 -2.50 -6.58 -1.14
CA ASN A 382 -3.79 -6.00 -1.50
C ASN A 382 -4.01 -4.68 -0.74
N SER A 383 -4.81 -3.79 -1.32
CA SER A 383 -5.28 -2.57 -0.66
C SER A 383 -6.78 -2.65 -0.43
N PHE A 384 -7.25 -2.30 0.77
CA PHE A 384 -8.66 -2.30 1.16
C PHE A 384 -9.05 -0.92 1.66
N THR A 385 -10.21 -0.42 1.25
CA THR A 385 -10.77 0.82 1.79
C THR A 385 -12.26 0.95 1.59
N ASP A 386 -12.95 1.68 2.47
CA ASP A 386 -14.35 2.06 2.23
C ASP A 386 -14.45 3.21 1.21
N ALA A 387 -13.37 3.95 0.96
CA ALA A 387 -13.38 5.03 -0.02
C ALA A 387 -13.75 4.52 -1.43
N PRO A 388 -14.53 5.29 -2.21
CA PRO A 388 -15.01 6.66 -1.92
C PRO A 388 -16.27 6.73 -1.04
N ARG A 389 -16.88 5.58 -0.70
CA ARG A 389 -18.11 5.51 0.10
C ARG A 389 -17.77 5.23 1.57
N THR A 390 -17.35 6.25 2.32
CA THR A 390 -16.97 6.06 3.72
C THR A 390 -18.17 6.00 4.65
N ASP A 391 -17.98 5.46 5.85
CA ASP A 391 -19.00 5.34 6.90
C ASP A 391 -19.53 6.71 7.34
N GLY A 392 -18.73 7.78 7.27
CA GLY A 392 -19.16 9.15 7.53
C GLY A 392 -20.29 9.66 6.61
N GLN A 393 -20.52 8.99 5.48
CA GLN A 393 -21.60 9.30 4.53
C GLN A 393 -22.90 8.52 4.82
N SER A 394 -22.86 7.54 5.72
CA SER A 394 -24.04 6.77 6.10
C SER A 394 -24.95 7.57 7.06
N PRO A 395 -26.29 7.46 6.94
CA PRO A 395 -27.20 8.13 7.86
C PRO A 395 -27.11 7.52 9.26
N LYS A 396 -27.55 8.28 10.27
CA LYS A 396 -27.82 7.74 11.59
C LYS A 396 -29.30 7.40 11.72
N GLU A 397 -29.60 6.15 12.08
CA GLU A 397 -30.94 5.65 12.35
C GLU A 397 -30.91 4.89 13.69
N ASN A 398 -31.96 5.03 14.51
CA ASN A 398 -32.01 4.49 15.87
C ASN A 398 -30.86 4.97 16.79
N GLY A 399 -30.32 6.15 16.54
CA GLY A 399 -29.21 6.74 17.30
C GLY A 399 -27.83 6.21 16.92
N MET A 400 -27.76 5.20 16.08
CA MET A 400 -26.52 4.56 15.63
C MET A 400 -26.27 4.84 14.15
N LEU A 401 -25.01 4.74 13.73
CA LEU A 401 -24.69 4.79 12.30
C LEU A 401 -25.33 3.59 11.62
N LYS A 402 -26.05 3.81 10.51
CA LYS A 402 -26.56 2.73 9.67
C LYS A 402 -25.42 2.18 8.83
N GLN A 403 -24.57 1.42 9.50
CA GLN A 403 -23.34 0.91 8.97
C GLN A 403 -23.62 -0.02 7.81
N CYS A 404 -23.03 0.28 6.65
CA CYS A 404 -23.23 -0.52 5.46
C CYS A 404 -22.06 -1.45 5.14
N HIS A 405 -20.88 -1.22 5.70
CA HIS A 405 -19.74 -2.14 5.58
C HIS A 405 -19.75 -3.17 6.71
N ASP A 406 -19.21 -4.37 6.46
CA ASP A 406 -18.87 -5.31 7.53
C ASP A 406 -17.35 -5.44 7.69
N GLY A 407 -16.73 -6.57 7.32
CA GLY A 407 -15.30 -6.78 7.39
C GLY A 407 -14.53 -6.30 6.15
N ALA A 408 -13.28 -5.86 6.33
CA ALA A 408 -12.36 -5.75 5.19
C ALA A 408 -11.86 -7.15 4.80
N LEU A 409 -11.52 -7.96 5.80
CA LEU A 409 -11.07 -9.33 5.65
C LEU A 409 -11.46 -10.16 6.88
N ASP A 410 -12.38 -11.11 6.76
CA ASP A 410 -12.76 -12.00 7.87
C ASP A 410 -12.28 -13.44 7.66
N ILE A 411 -11.90 -14.11 8.76
CA ILE A 411 -11.35 -15.47 8.79
C ILE A 411 -12.08 -16.29 9.87
N THR A 412 -12.97 -17.19 9.47
CA THR A 412 -13.92 -17.84 10.39
C THR A 412 -14.09 -19.33 10.11
N SER A 413 -14.90 -19.99 10.95
CA SER A 413 -15.45 -21.32 10.69
C SER A 413 -14.37 -22.38 10.48
N ALA A 414 -13.47 -22.54 11.45
CA ALA A 414 -12.35 -23.46 11.41
C ALA A 414 -11.40 -23.27 10.21
N SER A 415 -11.38 -22.07 9.60
CA SER A 415 -10.34 -21.75 8.61
C SER A 415 -8.96 -21.86 9.23
N ASP A 416 -7.95 -22.21 8.44
CA ASP A 416 -6.64 -22.55 8.97
C ASP A 416 -5.50 -22.29 8.01
N PHE A 417 -4.28 -22.15 8.52
CA PHE A 417 -3.08 -21.92 7.69
C PHE A 417 -3.23 -20.73 6.75
N VAL A 418 -3.50 -19.56 7.33
CA VAL A 418 -3.69 -18.31 6.59
C VAL A 418 -2.54 -17.34 6.86
N THR A 419 -2.03 -16.70 5.81
CA THR A 419 -1.06 -15.59 5.93
C THR A 419 -1.62 -14.36 5.24
N VAL A 420 -1.65 -13.24 5.96
CA VAL A 420 -2.06 -11.91 5.51
C VAL A 420 -0.81 -11.03 5.56
N SER A 421 -0.19 -10.77 4.42
CA SER A 421 1.11 -10.08 4.37
C SER A 421 1.14 -8.86 3.45
N TYR A 422 1.82 -7.79 3.86
CA TYR A 422 2.03 -6.60 3.04
C TYR A 422 0.72 -5.98 2.48
N ASN A 423 -0.42 -6.15 3.16
CA ASN A 423 -1.67 -5.51 2.74
C ASN A 423 -1.77 -4.11 3.34
N HIS A 424 -2.48 -3.21 2.67
CA HIS A 424 -2.83 -1.89 3.19
C HIS A 424 -4.33 -1.82 3.43
N PHE A 425 -4.73 -1.68 4.68
CA PHE A 425 -6.11 -1.47 5.10
C PHE A 425 -6.28 -0.02 5.49
N ALA A 426 -7.20 0.71 4.85
CA ALA A 426 -7.36 2.14 5.07
C ALA A 426 -8.83 2.54 5.23
N LEU A 427 -9.13 3.44 6.18
CA LEU A 427 -10.46 4.05 6.33
C LEU A 427 -11.57 3.01 6.42
N HIS A 428 -11.60 2.28 7.54
CA HIS A 428 -12.57 1.20 7.75
C HIS A 428 -12.79 0.93 9.24
N GLU A 429 -13.99 0.50 9.62
CA GLU A 429 -14.33 0.31 11.03
C GLU A 429 -13.91 -1.06 11.59
N LYS A 430 -14.46 -2.15 11.04
CA LYS A 430 -14.34 -3.51 11.58
C LYS A 430 -13.43 -4.39 10.72
N ASN A 431 -12.11 -4.20 10.79
CA ASN A 431 -11.21 -4.73 9.77
C ASN A 431 -11.16 -6.26 9.60
N THR A 432 -10.73 -7.00 10.62
CA THR A 432 -10.53 -8.45 10.51
C THR A 432 -10.95 -9.19 11.76
N LEU A 433 -12.00 -9.98 11.63
CA LEU A 433 -12.43 -10.96 12.60
C LEU A 433 -11.72 -12.30 12.35
N VAL A 434 -11.05 -12.83 13.38
CA VAL A 434 -10.52 -14.20 13.40
C VAL A 434 -11.34 -14.98 14.43
N GLY A 435 -12.26 -15.81 13.94
CA GLY A 435 -13.24 -16.53 14.76
C GLY A 435 -14.49 -15.69 15.07
N ALA A 436 -15.64 -16.14 14.57
CA ALA A 436 -16.86 -15.32 14.48
C ALA A 436 -17.61 -15.15 15.81
N SER A 437 -17.50 -16.10 16.74
CA SER A 437 -18.33 -16.12 17.96
C SER A 437 -17.64 -16.81 19.13
N ASP A 438 -17.89 -16.35 20.35
CA ASP A 438 -17.44 -17.05 21.58
C ASP A 438 -18.10 -18.45 21.73
N ARG A 439 -19.19 -18.71 20.97
CA ARG A 439 -19.93 -19.97 20.95
C ARG A 439 -19.47 -20.93 19.84
N ALA A 440 -18.57 -20.50 18.96
CA ALA A 440 -18.09 -21.31 17.85
C ALA A 440 -16.98 -22.29 18.31
N SER A 441 -17.30 -23.24 19.18
CA SER A 441 -16.31 -24.18 19.72
C SER A 441 -15.63 -25.05 18.65
N GLY A 442 -16.21 -25.15 17.45
CA GLY A 442 -15.55 -25.80 16.31
C GLY A 442 -14.31 -25.06 15.79
N ASP A 443 -14.06 -23.82 16.23
CA ASP A 443 -12.84 -23.07 15.92
C ASP A 443 -11.64 -23.50 16.79
N GLU A 444 -11.86 -24.25 17.88
CA GLU A 444 -10.78 -24.72 18.76
C GLU A 444 -9.78 -25.62 18.00
N GLY A 445 -8.50 -25.29 18.08
CA GLY A 445 -7.43 -26.02 17.35
C GLY A 445 -7.18 -25.54 15.91
N HIS A 446 -8.02 -24.63 15.41
CA HIS A 446 -7.90 -24.03 14.07
C HIS A 446 -7.48 -22.55 14.16
N LEU A 447 -7.81 -21.75 13.13
CA LEU A 447 -7.56 -20.31 13.05
C LEU A 447 -6.08 -19.97 13.28
N ARG A 448 -5.17 -20.77 12.70
CA ARG A 448 -3.74 -20.46 12.66
C ARG A 448 -3.48 -19.42 11.57
N VAL A 449 -3.30 -18.17 11.98
CA VAL A 449 -3.22 -17.02 11.08
C VAL A 449 -1.96 -16.20 11.35
N THR A 450 -1.29 -15.75 10.29
CA THR A 450 -0.17 -14.80 10.37
C THR A 450 -0.55 -13.46 9.78
N PHE A 451 -0.25 -12.36 10.47
CA PHE A 451 -0.32 -11.02 9.94
C PHE A 451 1.08 -10.41 9.92
N SER A 452 1.64 -10.12 8.75
CA SER A 452 2.98 -9.55 8.66
C SER A 452 3.11 -8.38 7.72
N ASN A 453 3.86 -7.35 8.12
CA ASN A 453 4.16 -6.19 7.28
C ASN A 453 2.92 -5.46 6.72
N ASN A 454 1.75 -5.60 7.36
CA ASN A 454 0.54 -4.91 6.92
C ASN A 454 0.54 -3.47 7.42
N PHE A 455 -0.05 -2.58 6.63
CA PHE A 455 -0.32 -1.20 7.00
C PHE A 455 -1.80 -1.03 7.36
N PHE A 456 -2.09 -0.61 8.58
CA PHE A 456 -3.43 -0.26 9.03
C PHE A 456 -3.53 1.26 9.23
N GLU A 457 -4.18 1.96 8.31
CA GLU A 457 -4.29 3.42 8.30
C GLU A 457 -5.73 3.87 8.60
N HIS A 458 -5.94 4.54 9.72
CA HIS A 458 -7.26 5.03 10.15
C HIS A 458 -8.31 3.91 10.17
N VAL A 459 -7.94 2.80 10.83
CA VAL A 459 -8.84 1.68 11.11
C VAL A 459 -9.32 1.77 12.55
N THR A 460 -10.63 1.67 12.78
CA THR A 460 -11.23 1.81 14.13
C THR A 460 -10.84 0.65 15.04
N ALA A 461 -11.02 -0.59 14.55
CA ALA A 461 -10.92 -1.80 15.37
C ALA A 461 -10.57 -3.05 14.56
N ARG A 462 -10.28 -4.15 15.28
CA ARG A 462 -10.13 -5.51 14.74
C ARG A 462 -8.95 -5.66 13.77
N THR A 463 -7.73 -5.33 14.20
CA THR A 463 -6.50 -5.49 13.39
C THR A 463 -5.50 -6.49 13.98
N PRO A 464 -5.88 -7.78 14.19
CA PRO A 464 -7.19 -8.42 14.07
C PRO A 464 -7.92 -8.49 15.43
N ARG A 465 -9.19 -8.97 15.44
CA ARG A 465 -9.87 -9.43 16.67
C ARG A 465 -9.91 -10.96 16.68
N VAL A 466 -9.30 -11.58 17.69
CA VAL A 466 -9.04 -13.03 17.72
C VAL A 466 -9.92 -13.74 18.76
N ARG A 467 -10.43 -14.92 18.38
CA ARG A 467 -10.97 -15.96 19.27
C ARG A 467 -10.35 -17.30 18.91
N PHE A 468 -10.06 -18.15 19.89
CA PHE A 468 -9.50 -19.52 19.78
C PHE A 468 -8.14 -19.70 19.08
N GLY A 469 -7.86 -18.93 18.04
CA GLY A 469 -6.76 -19.14 17.12
C GLY A 469 -5.37 -18.87 17.69
N ARG A 470 -4.39 -19.52 17.08
CA ARG A 470 -2.95 -19.24 17.27
C ARG A 470 -2.52 -18.22 16.22
N VAL A 471 -2.49 -16.95 16.61
CA VAL A 471 -2.25 -15.84 15.69
C VAL A 471 -0.88 -15.22 15.93
N HIS A 472 -0.06 -15.16 14.88
CA HIS A 472 1.24 -14.48 14.91
C HIS A 472 1.13 -13.14 14.18
N LEU A 473 1.53 -12.06 14.82
CA LEU A 473 1.67 -10.74 14.21
C LEU A 473 3.13 -10.32 14.23
N PHE A 474 3.69 -9.85 13.11
CA PHE A 474 5.00 -9.22 13.15
C PHE A 474 5.19 -8.10 12.13
N ASN A 475 5.98 -7.09 12.48
CA ASN A 475 6.31 -5.94 11.64
C ASN A 475 5.08 -5.19 11.06
N ASN A 476 3.92 -5.22 11.70
CA ASN A 476 2.77 -4.46 11.22
C ASN A 476 2.87 -3.01 11.69
N PHE A 477 2.41 -2.08 10.86
CA PHE A 477 2.34 -0.66 11.21
C PHE A 477 0.89 -0.20 11.28
N HIS A 478 0.53 0.42 12.40
CA HIS A 478 -0.78 1.01 12.62
C HIS A 478 -0.62 2.51 12.75
N LYS A 479 -1.39 3.28 11.98
CA LYS A 479 -1.43 4.73 12.04
C LYS A 479 -2.87 5.19 12.20
N GLY A 480 -3.16 6.00 13.21
CA GLY A 480 -4.54 6.38 13.51
C GLY A 480 -4.64 7.54 14.49
N SER A 481 -5.88 7.91 14.81
CA SER A 481 -6.17 8.91 15.82
C SER A 481 -7.45 8.54 16.55
N ARG A 482 -7.45 8.64 17.88
CA ARG A 482 -8.64 8.45 18.72
C ARG A 482 -9.68 9.57 18.53
N LYS A 483 -9.36 10.59 17.74
CA LYS A 483 -10.22 11.74 17.40
C LYS A 483 -10.47 11.87 15.89
N HIS A 484 -10.13 10.85 15.10
CA HIS A 484 -10.42 10.87 13.68
C HIS A 484 -11.95 11.00 13.47
N ALA A 485 -12.37 11.84 12.53
CA ALA A 485 -13.77 12.26 12.43
C ALA A 485 -14.74 11.13 12.05
N GLU A 486 -14.26 10.17 11.24
CA GLU A 486 -15.07 9.06 10.73
C GLU A 486 -14.64 7.73 11.39
N TYR A 487 -13.38 7.35 11.19
CA TYR A 487 -12.78 6.13 11.76
C TYR A 487 -11.90 6.40 12.98
N ALA A 488 -12.51 6.84 14.08
CA ALA A 488 -11.79 7.04 15.35
C ALA A 488 -11.21 5.71 15.85
N HIS A 489 -9.91 5.69 16.18
CA HIS A 489 -9.27 4.47 16.70
C HIS A 489 -9.82 4.09 18.07
N GLU A 490 -10.29 2.85 18.21
CA GLU A 490 -10.74 2.26 19.47
C GLU A 490 -9.67 1.35 20.07
N TYR A 491 -9.27 0.32 19.32
CA TYR A 491 -8.22 -0.64 19.64
C TYR A 491 -7.63 -1.26 18.38
N SER A 492 -6.45 -1.88 18.47
CA SER A 492 -5.84 -2.60 17.36
C SER A 492 -6.14 -4.10 17.45
N VAL A 493 -5.43 -4.82 18.33
CA VAL A 493 -5.59 -6.28 18.46
C VAL A 493 -6.59 -6.62 19.54
N GLY A 494 -7.64 -7.36 19.17
CA GLY A 494 -8.66 -7.84 20.09
C GLY A 494 -8.30 -9.21 20.66
N ILE A 495 -8.05 -9.30 21.96
CA ILE A 495 -7.78 -10.55 22.69
C ILE A 495 -9.11 -11.09 23.23
N GLY A 496 -9.83 -11.84 22.39
CA GLY A 496 -11.11 -12.45 22.75
C GLY A 496 -10.97 -13.81 23.44
N LYS A 497 -12.08 -14.55 23.50
CA LYS A 497 -12.17 -15.87 24.14
C LYS A 497 -11.11 -16.82 23.60
N GLN A 498 -10.30 -17.39 24.50
CA GLN A 498 -9.27 -18.39 24.19
C GLN A 498 -8.33 -17.98 23.03
N ALA A 499 -8.06 -16.70 22.85
CA ALA A 499 -7.06 -16.26 21.88
C ALA A 499 -5.64 -16.66 22.31
N HIS A 500 -4.78 -17.05 21.37
CA HIS A 500 -3.38 -17.39 21.63
C HIS A 500 -2.48 -16.55 20.71
N VAL A 501 -2.18 -15.31 21.12
CA VAL A 501 -1.56 -14.32 20.23
C VAL A 501 -0.07 -14.12 20.53
N ILE A 502 0.80 -14.19 19.52
CA ILE A 502 2.21 -13.75 19.61
C ILE A 502 2.39 -12.53 18.73
N ILE A 503 3.03 -11.48 19.25
CA ILE A 503 3.34 -10.25 18.54
C ILE A 503 4.84 -9.98 18.60
N ASP A 504 5.50 -9.82 17.46
CA ASP A 504 6.92 -9.48 17.35
C ASP A 504 7.09 -8.18 16.53
N ALA A 505 7.50 -7.10 17.20
CA ALA A 505 7.84 -5.80 16.61
C ALA A 505 6.72 -5.12 15.77
N ASN A 506 5.51 -4.97 16.31
CA ASN A 506 4.53 -4.07 15.70
C ASN A 506 4.77 -2.61 16.12
N ALA A 507 4.47 -1.66 15.23
CA ALA A 507 4.55 -0.23 15.50
C ALA A 507 3.15 0.40 15.47
N TYR A 508 2.82 1.17 16.51
CA TYR A 508 1.54 1.83 16.69
C TYR A 508 1.74 3.35 16.81
N ASP A 509 1.43 4.09 15.75
CA ASP A 509 1.37 5.56 15.74
C ASP A 509 -0.09 6.00 15.85
N ILE A 510 -0.61 5.97 17.08
CA ILE A 510 -2.00 6.29 17.38
C ILE A 510 -2.06 7.59 18.18
N GLU A 511 -2.49 8.67 17.54
CA GLU A 511 -2.68 9.95 18.20
C GLU A 511 -3.73 9.82 19.32
N GLY A 512 -3.36 10.26 20.52
CA GLY A 512 -4.21 10.23 21.71
C GLY A 512 -4.22 8.91 22.48
N ALA A 513 -3.59 7.85 21.96
CA ALA A 513 -3.35 6.63 22.74
C ALA A 513 -2.21 6.84 23.74
N ARG A 514 -2.38 6.29 24.95
CA ARG A 514 -1.53 6.55 26.12
C ARG A 514 -0.89 5.29 26.69
N GLY A 515 -1.43 4.11 26.42
CA GLY A 515 -0.89 2.86 26.95
C GLY A 515 -1.44 1.63 26.24
N CYS A 516 -1.00 0.46 26.69
CA CYS A 516 -1.28 -0.78 25.97
C CYS A 516 -2.77 -1.11 25.84
N ALA A 517 -3.59 -0.77 26.83
CA ALA A 517 -5.04 -0.97 26.76
C ALA A 517 -5.72 -0.21 25.61
N ASP A 518 -5.09 0.83 25.06
CA ASP A 518 -5.60 1.55 23.89
C ASP A 518 -5.32 0.79 22.58
N VAL A 519 -4.40 -0.17 22.54
CA VAL A 519 -4.04 -0.94 21.33
C VAL A 519 -4.32 -2.45 21.45
N LEU A 520 -4.16 -3.04 22.62
CA LEU A 520 -4.57 -4.41 22.94
C LEU A 520 -5.77 -4.37 23.87
N HIS A 521 -6.87 -4.99 23.48
CA HIS A 521 -8.13 -4.89 24.20
C HIS A 521 -8.89 -6.22 24.19
N ASN A 522 -9.66 -6.53 25.23
CA ASN A 522 -10.68 -7.58 25.17
C ASN A 522 -12.04 -6.94 24.87
N PRO A 523 -12.50 -6.95 23.60
CA PRO A 523 -13.81 -6.40 23.24
C PRO A 523 -14.98 -7.35 23.60
N GLY A 524 -14.72 -8.54 24.15
CA GLY A 524 -15.73 -9.53 24.50
C GLY A 524 -16.13 -9.47 25.98
N LYS A 525 -17.18 -10.24 26.33
CA LYS A 525 -17.63 -10.43 27.72
C LYS A 525 -17.05 -11.69 28.37
N SER A 526 -16.52 -12.59 27.56
CA SER A 526 -15.89 -13.82 28.03
C SER A 526 -14.48 -13.55 28.52
N GLU A 527 -13.97 -14.41 29.40
CA GLU A 527 -12.56 -14.39 29.80
C GLU A 527 -11.65 -14.41 28.57
N PRO A 528 -10.70 -13.47 28.47
CA PRO A 528 -9.81 -13.39 27.32
C PRO A 528 -8.82 -14.55 27.32
N GLY A 529 -8.23 -14.80 26.16
CA GLY A 529 -7.02 -15.60 26.07
C GLY A 529 -5.75 -14.84 26.47
N GLY A 530 -4.61 -15.29 25.95
CA GLY A 530 -3.29 -14.72 26.22
C GLY A 530 -2.69 -13.97 25.03
N VAL A 531 -1.76 -13.06 25.34
CA VAL A 531 -0.91 -12.42 24.33
C VAL A 531 0.53 -12.29 24.85
N LEU A 532 1.48 -12.67 24.00
CA LEU A 532 2.91 -12.48 24.21
C LEU A 532 3.43 -11.45 23.21
N ASP A 533 3.62 -10.21 23.66
CA ASP A 533 4.22 -9.14 22.85
C ASP A 533 5.72 -9.01 23.10
N ARG A 534 6.48 -8.82 22.02
CA ARG A 534 7.93 -8.67 22.04
C ARG A 534 8.34 -7.52 21.13
N GLY A 535 8.77 -6.42 21.74
CA GLY A 535 9.42 -5.31 21.03
C GLY A 535 8.48 -4.39 20.26
N SER A 536 7.16 -4.46 20.49
CA SER A 536 6.25 -3.50 19.90
C SER A 536 6.42 -2.10 20.51
N GLN A 537 6.06 -1.07 19.73
CA GLN A 537 6.10 0.31 20.19
C GLN A 537 4.77 1.03 19.99
N LEU A 538 4.39 1.84 20.96
CA LEU A 538 3.29 2.81 20.87
C LEU A 538 3.87 4.23 20.92
N ASN A 539 3.65 4.99 19.84
CA ASN A 539 4.09 6.37 19.67
C ASN A 539 5.59 6.55 20.01
N GLY A 540 6.43 5.65 19.47
CA GLY A 540 7.87 5.61 19.66
C GLY A 540 8.36 5.11 21.02
N LYS A 541 7.48 4.62 21.90
CA LYS A 541 7.82 4.05 23.21
C LYS A 541 7.55 2.55 23.24
N ALA A 542 8.37 1.77 23.93
CA ALA A 542 8.13 0.35 24.12
C ALA A 542 6.74 0.10 24.75
N LEU A 543 6.01 -0.86 24.19
CA LEU A 543 4.72 -1.30 24.71
C LEU A 543 4.94 -2.17 25.96
N ALA A 544 4.18 -1.92 27.02
CA ALA A 544 4.28 -2.64 28.29
C ALA A 544 2.93 -2.65 29.04
N ASP A 545 2.85 -3.46 30.10
CA ASP A 545 1.74 -3.49 31.06
C ASP A 545 0.35 -3.70 30.43
N CYS A 546 0.26 -4.65 29.51
CA CYS A 546 -0.96 -4.93 28.73
C CYS A 546 -2.08 -5.65 29.50
N GLY A 547 -1.81 -6.17 30.70
CA GLY A 547 -2.84 -6.79 31.55
C GLY A 547 -3.37 -8.15 31.08
N PHE A 548 -2.69 -8.80 30.12
CA PHE A 548 -3.02 -10.14 29.63
C PHE A 548 -1.96 -11.17 30.05
N SER A 549 -2.34 -12.45 30.10
CA SER A 549 -1.38 -13.53 30.33
C SER A 549 -0.38 -13.64 29.17
N PRO A 550 0.94 -13.66 29.44
CA PRO A 550 1.95 -13.93 28.42
C PRO A 550 2.09 -15.43 28.11
N ASP A 551 1.49 -16.32 28.91
CA ASP A 551 1.47 -17.75 28.61
C ASP A 551 0.40 -18.03 27.56
N VAL A 552 0.85 -18.11 26.31
CA VAL A 552 0.01 -18.37 25.15
C VAL A 552 -0.01 -19.85 24.76
N GLY A 553 0.79 -20.72 25.40
CA GLY A 553 0.77 -22.17 25.15
C GLY A 553 1.29 -22.63 23.78
N TRP A 554 2.02 -21.79 23.05
CA TRP A 554 2.68 -22.17 21.79
C TRP A 554 3.89 -21.28 21.47
N ALA A 555 4.69 -21.70 20.49
CA ALA A 555 5.77 -20.91 19.90
C ALA A 555 5.64 -20.92 18.38
N VAL A 556 6.11 -19.85 17.73
CA VAL A 556 6.09 -19.72 16.27
C VAL A 556 6.90 -20.87 15.64
N PRO A 557 6.30 -21.74 14.80
CA PRO A 557 6.96 -22.96 14.32
C PRO A 557 7.76 -22.77 13.03
N TYR A 558 7.84 -21.55 12.51
CA TYR A 558 8.53 -21.19 11.28
C TYR A 558 9.51 -20.04 11.51
N THR A 559 10.51 -19.93 10.64
CA THR A 559 11.49 -18.84 10.68
C THR A 559 10.85 -17.53 10.21
N PHE A 560 11.13 -16.45 10.93
CA PHE A 560 10.72 -15.10 10.57
C PHE A 560 11.78 -14.09 11.05
N THR A 561 11.68 -12.86 10.56
CA THR A 561 12.58 -11.77 10.95
C THR A 561 11.76 -10.61 11.50
N ALA A 562 11.81 -10.40 12.81
CA ALA A 562 11.34 -9.17 13.42
C ALA A 562 12.31 -8.03 13.04
N LEU A 563 11.79 -6.95 12.46
CA LEU A 563 12.57 -5.77 12.15
C LEU A 563 12.88 -5.01 13.44
N PRO A 564 13.99 -4.24 13.48
CA PRO A 564 14.13 -3.18 14.46
C PRO A 564 12.91 -2.26 14.40
N ALA A 565 12.38 -1.85 15.56
CA ALA A 565 11.13 -1.10 15.62
C ALA A 565 11.14 0.20 14.79
N ALA A 566 12.30 0.87 14.71
CA ALA A 566 12.48 2.07 13.88
C ALA A 566 12.34 1.80 12.37
N ASP A 567 12.54 0.56 11.93
CA ASP A 567 12.50 0.17 10.52
C ASP A 567 11.11 -0.35 10.10
N VAL A 568 10.22 -0.67 11.05
CA VAL A 568 8.88 -1.22 10.76
C VAL A 568 8.05 -0.24 9.94
N GLN A 569 7.90 1.00 10.43
CA GLN A 569 7.13 2.04 9.73
C GLN A 569 7.65 2.30 8.30
N PRO A 570 8.94 2.65 8.07
CA PRO A 570 9.42 2.94 6.73
C PRO A 570 9.36 1.72 5.81
N ASN A 571 9.60 0.50 6.33
CA ASN A 571 9.45 -0.73 5.56
C ASN A 571 7.99 -0.94 5.09
N VAL A 572 7.04 -0.88 6.02
CA VAL A 572 5.63 -1.11 5.73
C VAL A 572 5.08 -0.06 4.78
N MET A 573 5.35 1.23 5.04
CA MET A 573 4.90 2.32 4.16
C MET A 573 5.46 2.22 2.73
N SER A 574 6.61 1.58 2.54
CA SER A 574 7.25 1.44 1.23
C SER A 574 6.75 0.24 0.41
N ASN A 575 6.19 -0.77 1.09
CA ASN A 575 5.95 -2.09 0.52
C ASN A 575 4.50 -2.56 0.61
N ALA A 576 3.71 -2.09 1.58
CA ALA A 576 2.35 -2.57 1.75
C ALA A 576 1.38 -2.01 0.69
N GLY A 577 0.43 -2.84 0.27
CA GLY A 577 -0.67 -2.49 -0.62
C GLY A 577 -0.47 -2.87 -2.10
N ALA A 578 -1.52 -2.67 -2.88
CA ALA A 578 -1.52 -2.93 -4.32
C ALA A 578 -0.58 -1.98 -5.07
N GLY A 579 0.06 -2.50 -6.12
CA GLY A 579 1.05 -1.81 -6.94
C GLY A 579 2.48 -1.85 -6.39
N HIS A 580 2.74 -2.63 -5.33
CA HIS A 580 4.07 -2.73 -4.69
C HIS A 580 4.78 -4.07 -4.90
N LEU A 581 4.22 -4.98 -5.70
CA LEU A 581 4.90 -6.22 -6.10
C LEU A 581 6.26 -5.97 -6.76
N GLY A 582 7.19 -6.90 -6.58
CA GLY A 582 8.52 -6.89 -7.22
C GLY A 582 9.55 -5.94 -6.59
N LYS A 583 9.17 -5.14 -5.59
CA LYS A 583 10.16 -4.49 -4.72
C LYS A 583 10.85 -5.58 -3.88
N LEU A 584 12.16 -5.46 -3.70
CA LEU A 584 12.89 -6.39 -2.84
C LEU A 584 12.25 -6.36 -1.46
N ARG A 585 11.70 -7.50 -1.01
CA ARG A 585 11.54 -7.75 0.43
C ARG A 585 12.93 -7.48 1.02
N PRO A 586 13.06 -6.71 2.11
CA PRO A 586 14.35 -6.56 2.76
C PRO A 586 14.97 -7.95 2.83
N ALA A 587 16.11 -8.13 2.15
CA ALA A 587 16.78 -9.41 2.16
C ALA A 587 16.84 -9.82 3.61
N GLN A 588 16.32 -11.01 3.92
CA GLN A 588 16.44 -11.61 5.25
C GLN A 588 17.93 -11.52 5.60
N ARG A 589 18.31 -10.50 6.37
CA ARG A 589 19.70 -10.25 6.74
C ARG A 589 20.10 -11.27 7.78
#